data_AF-A0A835GYL9-F1
#
_entry.id   AF-A0A835GYL9-F1
#
_cell.length_a   1.000
_cell.length_b   1.000
_cell.length_c   1.000
_cell.angle_alpha   90.00
_cell.angle_beta   90.00
_cell.angle_gamma   90.00
#
_symmetry.space_group_name_H-M   'P 1'
#
loop_
_entity.id
_entity.type
_entity.pdbx_description
1 polymer ?
#
loop_
_entity_poly.entity_id
_entity_poly.type
_entity_poly.pdbx_seq_one_letter_code
_entity_poly.pdbx_strand_id
1 'polypeptide(L)'
;MSWDWELHRKCRNVKWMIWVLKAVDKAGYKTPSPIQMAAIPLGLQQRDVIGIAETGSGKTAAFVLPMLTYTSRLPPMSEENEAEGSLCCCYGSY
;
A
#
# COMPACT_ATOMS: atom_id res chain seq x y z
N MET A 1 11.92 11.27 9.09
CA MET A 1 12.36 9.90 9.42
C MET A 1 11.35 9.13 10.30
N SER A 2 10.02 9.28 10.14
CA SER A 2 9.06 8.88 11.19
C SER A 2 7.98 7.85 10.78
N TRP A 3 7.94 7.41 9.52
CA TRP A 3 7.01 6.35 9.05
C TRP A 3 7.69 5.02 8.72
N ASP A 4 8.88 5.08 8.13
CA ASP A 4 9.55 3.93 7.54
C ASP A 4 9.99 2.91 8.60
N TRP A 5 10.58 3.34 9.72
CA TRP A 5 11.24 2.42 10.65
C TRP A 5 10.29 1.49 11.43
N GLU A 6 9.09 1.94 11.76
CA GLU A 6 8.17 1.21 12.65
C GLU A 6 7.32 0.20 11.86
N LEU A 7 6.91 0.56 10.64
CA LEU A 7 6.25 -0.33 9.70
C LEU A 7 7.23 -1.31 9.06
N HIS A 8 8.46 -0.90 8.72
CA HIS A 8 9.46 -1.77 8.10
C HIS A 8 9.92 -2.90 9.06
N ARG A 9 9.95 -2.65 10.38
CA ARG A 9 10.18 -3.71 11.38
C ARG A 9 9.08 -4.78 11.39
N LYS A 10 7.82 -4.39 11.18
CA LYS A 10 6.67 -5.31 11.09
C LYS A 10 6.56 -5.97 9.71
N CYS A 11 6.90 -5.24 8.66
CA CYS A 11 6.78 -5.63 7.26
C CYS A 11 8.15 -6.04 6.71
N ARG A 12 8.69 -7.14 7.24
CA ARG A 12 10.07 -7.62 6.99
C ARG A 12 10.40 -7.91 5.51
N ASN A 13 9.44 -7.83 4.59
CA ASN A 13 9.60 -8.20 3.18
C ASN A 13 8.84 -7.28 2.19
N VAL A 14 8.51 -6.05 2.59
CA VAL A 14 7.79 -5.12 1.71
C VAL A 14 8.78 -4.14 1.09
N LYS A 15 8.99 -4.25 -0.22
CA LYS A 15 9.71 -3.25 -1.01
C LYS A 15 8.82 -2.02 -1.21
N TRP A 16 9.11 -0.94 -0.50
CA TRP A 16 8.49 0.36 -0.71
C TRP A 16 9.16 1.08 -1.88
N MET A 17 8.36 1.63 -2.80
CA MET A 17 8.90 2.51 -3.85
C MET A 17 9.21 3.88 -3.27
N ILE A 18 10.34 4.45 -3.70
CA ILE A 18 10.87 5.69 -3.12
C ILE A 18 9.92 6.88 -3.28
N TRP A 19 9.08 6.86 -4.32
CA TRP A 19 8.06 7.88 -4.57
C TRP A 19 6.88 7.81 -3.59
N VAL A 20 6.51 6.62 -3.13
CA VAL A 20 5.44 6.44 -2.12
C VAL A 20 5.88 7.08 -0.79
N LEU A 21 7.11 6.81 -0.37
CA LEU A 21 7.67 7.42 0.85
C LEU A 21 7.75 8.95 0.75
N LYS A 22 8.18 9.48 -0.41
CA LYS A 22 8.18 10.93 -0.67
C LYS A 22 6.78 11.53 -0.65
N ALA A 23 5.78 10.83 -1.19
CA ALA A 23 4.40 11.27 -1.19
C ALA A 23 3.81 11.33 0.23
N VAL A 24 4.10 10.32 1.06
CA VAL A 24 3.69 10.27 2.48
C VAL A 24 4.32 11.43 3.25
N ASP A 25 5.62 11.68 3.05
CA ASP A 25 6.34 12.76 3.72
C ASP A 25 5.80 14.14 3.28
N LYS A 26 5.57 14.34 1.97
CA LYS A 26 4.99 15.58 1.42
C LYS A 26 3.55 15.81 1.89
N ALA A 27 2.78 14.75 2.09
CA ALA A 27 1.43 14.82 2.65
C ALA A 27 1.42 15.14 4.15
N GLY A 28 2.60 15.24 4.80
CA GLY A 28 2.72 15.65 6.19
C GLY A 28 2.38 14.54 7.20
N TYR A 29 2.26 13.29 6.73
CA TYR A 29 2.09 12.16 7.62
C TYR A 29 3.40 11.89 8.36
N LYS A 30 3.47 12.30 9.64
CA LYS A 30 4.67 12.11 10.48
C LYS A 30 4.62 10.84 11.31
N THR A 31 3.48 10.50 11.88
CA THR A 31 3.34 9.30 12.71
C THR A 31 2.08 8.54 12.28
N PRO A 32 2.17 7.24 12.00
CA PRO A 32 1.00 6.45 11.63
C PRO A 32 0.05 6.32 12.81
N SER A 33 -1.25 6.43 12.55
CA SER A 33 -2.27 6.18 13.57
C SER A 33 -2.33 4.69 13.95
N PRO A 34 -2.89 4.31 15.11
CA PRO A 34 -2.98 2.91 15.53
C PRO A 34 -3.65 2.00 14.49
N ILE A 35 -4.70 2.51 13.82
CA ILE A 35 -5.40 1.76 12.76
C ILE A 35 -4.52 1.60 11.50
N GLN A 36 -3.71 2.60 11.15
CA GLN A 36 -2.75 2.51 10.04
C GLN A 36 -1.65 1.49 10.33
N MET A 37 -1.11 1.48 11.55
CA MET A 37 -0.09 0.50 11.97
C MET A 37 -0.59 -0.94 11.97
N ALA A 38 -1.89 -1.16 12.15
CA ALA A 38 -2.51 -2.48 12.09
C ALA A 38 -2.90 -2.87 10.66
N ALA A 39 -3.53 -1.96 9.92
CA ALA A 39 -4.11 -2.25 8.61
C ALA A 39 -3.07 -2.26 7.47
N ILE A 40 -2.09 -1.34 7.48
CA ILE A 40 -1.10 -1.24 6.39
C ILE A 40 -0.30 -2.55 6.20
N PRO A 41 0.25 -3.19 7.25
CA PRO A 41 0.96 -4.45 7.10
C PRO A 41 0.10 -5.57 6.50
N LEU A 42 -1.17 -5.65 6.92
CA LEU A 42 -2.11 -6.67 6.44
C LEU A 42 -2.50 -6.41 4.97
N GLY A 43 -2.77 -5.15 4.60
CA GLY A 43 -3.07 -4.78 3.22
C GLY A 43 -1.90 -5.02 2.27
N LEU A 44 -0.66 -4.79 2.73
CA LEU A 44 0.54 -5.09 1.94
C LEU A 44 0.80 -6.59 1.74
N GLN A 45 0.21 -7.44 2.59
CA GLN A 45 0.18 -8.90 2.42
C GLN A 45 -0.98 -9.36 1.53
N GLN A 46 -1.71 -8.44 0.88
CA GLN A 46 -2.89 -8.74 0.07
C GLN A 46 -3.98 -9.48 0.87
N ARG A 47 -4.07 -9.20 2.18
CA ARG A 47 -5.10 -9.74 3.06
C ARG A 47 -6.25 -8.75 3.17
N ASP A 48 -7.47 -9.28 3.23
CA ASP A 48 -8.64 -8.47 3.55
C ASP A 48 -8.57 -7.96 5.00
N VAL A 49 -8.87 -6.68 5.18
CA VAL A 49 -8.82 -5.99 6.48
C VAL A 49 -10.13 -5.29 6.76
N ILE A 50 -10.75 -5.62 7.89
CA ILE A 50 -11.90 -4.87 8.41
C ILE A 50 -11.39 -3.92 9.50
N GLY A 51 -11.38 -2.63 9.19
CA GLY A 51 -10.92 -1.58 10.11
C GLY A 51 -12.08 -0.86 10.78
N ILE A 52 -12.30 -1.11 12.07
CA ILE A 52 -13.28 -0.35 12.89
C ILE A 52 -12.53 0.79 13.58
N ALA A 53 -12.85 2.03 13.21
CA ALA A 53 -12.33 3.24 13.86
C ALA A 53 -13.30 4.41 13.64
N GLU A 54 -13.12 5.52 14.35
CA GLU A 54 -13.92 6.74 14.19
C GLU A 54 -13.55 7.52 12.92
N THR A 55 -14.41 8.45 12.47
CA THR A 55 -14.09 9.38 11.38
C THR A 55 -12.93 10.29 11.81
N GLY A 56 -11.97 10.52 10.91
CA GLY A 56 -10.74 11.27 11.25
C GLY A 56 -9.56 10.43 11.76
N SER A 57 -9.72 9.13 12.05
CA SER A 57 -8.62 8.26 12.52
C SER A 57 -7.58 7.86 11.45
N GLY A 58 -7.70 8.40 10.22
CA GLY A 58 -6.75 8.12 9.13
C GLY A 58 -6.96 6.79 8.39
N LYS A 59 -8.16 6.19 8.47
CA LYS A 59 -8.53 4.96 7.73
C LYS A 59 -8.26 5.07 6.23
N THR A 60 -8.53 6.21 5.61
CA THR A 60 -8.30 6.43 4.18
C THR A 60 -6.85 6.16 3.78
N ALA A 61 -5.88 6.75 4.47
CA ALA A 61 -4.47 6.50 4.19
C ALA A 61 -4.05 5.06 4.50
N ALA A 62 -4.72 4.39 5.45
CA ALA A 62 -4.48 2.99 5.76
C ALA A 62 -4.81 2.04 4.60
N PHE A 63 -5.81 2.37 3.77
CA PHE A 63 -6.18 1.61 2.58
C PHE A 63 -5.45 2.08 1.31
N VAL A 64 -5.29 3.39 1.16
CA VAL A 64 -4.67 3.99 -0.04
C VAL A 64 -3.20 3.61 -0.16
N LEU A 65 -2.45 3.51 0.94
CA LEU A 65 -1.03 3.18 0.89
C LEU A 65 -0.74 1.76 0.34
N PRO A 66 -1.38 0.70 0.84
CA PRO A 66 -1.30 -0.63 0.22
C PRO A 66 -1.72 -0.63 -1.25
N MET A 67 -2.80 0.09 -1.60
CA MET A 67 -3.29 0.18 -2.97
C MET A 67 -2.26 0.81 -3.92
N LEU A 68 -1.69 1.97 -3.57
CA LEU A 68 -0.65 2.63 -4.38
C LEU A 68 0.58 1.74 -4.54
N THR A 69 0.96 1.03 -3.48
CA THR A 69 2.09 0.09 -3.50
C THR A 69 1.81 -1.12 -4.40
N TYR A 70 0.56 -1.56 -4.50
CA TYR A 70 0.16 -2.61 -5.42
C TYR A 70 0.16 -2.14 -6.88
N THR A 71 -0.51 -1.02 -7.17
CA THR A 71 -0.56 -0.45 -8.53
C THR A 71 0.84 -0.17 -9.07
N SER A 72 1.75 0.29 -8.22
CA SER A 72 3.12 0.60 -8.64
C SER A 72 3.96 -0.63 -9.01
N ARG A 73 3.50 -1.85 -8.68
CA ARG A 73 4.14 -3.12 -9.05
C ARG A 73 3.52 -3.75 -10.29
N LEU A 74 2.39 -3.24 -10.76
CA LEU A 74 1.74 -3.76 -11.95
C LEU A 74 2.56 -3.41 -13.21
N PRO A 75 2.61 -4.31 -14.20
CA PRO A 75 3.22 -4.00 -15.48
C PRO A 75 2.49 -2.81 -16.14
N PRO A 76 3.21 -1.97 -16.89
CA PRO A 76 2.58 -0.92 -17.67
C PRO A 76 1.64 -1.54 -18.71
N MET A 77 0.53 -0.86 -18.98
CA MET A 77 -0.40 -1.26 -20.04
C MET A 77 0.34 -1.18 -21.39
N SER A 78 0.60 -2.34 -22.00
CA SER A 78 1.06 -2.48 -23.38
C SER A 78 -0.11 -2.91 -24.26
N GLU A 79 -0.05 -2.66 -25.57
CA GLU A 79 -1.06 -3.11 -26.55
C GLU A 79 -1.37 -4.62 -26.44
N GLU A 80 -0.40 -5.42 -25.96
CA GLU A 80 -0.53 -6.85 -25.72
C GLU A 80 -1.37 -7.20 -24.47
N ASN A 81 -1.39 -6.34 -23.45
CA ASN A 81 -2.10 -6.54 -22.19
C ASN A 81 -3.38 -5.67 -22.07
N GLU A 82 -3.73 -4.91 -23.10
CA GLU A 82 -4.93 -4.07 -23.16
C GLU A 82 -6.23 -4.90 -23.14
N ALA A 83 -6.22 -6.07 -23.77
CA ALA A 83 -7.38 -6.96 -23.85
C ALA A 83 -7.68 -7.70 -22.53
N GLU A 84 -6.67 -7.88 -21.68
CA GLU A 84 -6.77 -8.67 -20.45
C GLU A 84 -6.90 -7.81 -19.18
N GLY A 85 -6.53 -6.52 -19.27
CA GLY A 85 -6.55 -5.60 -18.15
C GLY A 85 -5.45 -5.87 -17.12
N SER A 86 -5.11 -4.86 -16.33
CA SER A 86 -3.98 -4.90 -15.38
C SER A 86 -4.12 -5.92 -14.24
N LEU A 87 -5.30 -6.51 -14.04
CA LEU A 87 -5.56 -7.59 -13.07
C LEU A 87 -5.23 -8.98 -13.61
N CYS A 88 -5.38 -9.23 -14.91
CA CYS A 88 -5.17 -10.57 -15.49
C CYS A 88 -3.68 -10.92 -15.66
N CYS A 89 -2.80 -9.94 -15.90
CA CYS A 89 -1.35 -10.17 -15.92
C CYS A 89 -0.83 -10.75 -14.59
N CYS A 90 -1.51 -10.53 -13.46
CA CYS A 90 -1.15 -11.13 -12.18
C CYS A 90 -1.62 -12.59 -12.04
N TYR A 91 -2.62 -13.02 -12.83
CA TYR A 91 -3.18 -14.38 -12.82
C TYR A 91 -2.42 -15.35 -13.74
N GLY A 92 -1.68 -14.86 -14.74
CA GLY A 92 -0.94 -15.68 -15.71
C GLY A 92 0.44 -16.19 -15.26
N SER A 93 0.80 -16.07 -13.98
CA SER A 93 2.11 -16.50 -13.44
C SER A 93 2.02 -17.71 -12.48
N TYR A 94 0.96 -18.51 -12.57
CA TYR A 94 0.83 -19.80 -11.85
C TYR A 94 0.87 -20.99 -12.80
#